data_AF-A0A9W4W507-F1
#
_entry.id   AF-A0A9W4W507-F1
#
_cell.length_a   1.000
_cell.length_b   1.000
_cell.length_c   1.000
_cell.angle_alpha   90.00
_cell.angle_beta   90.00
_cell.angle_gamma   90.00
#
_symmetry.space_group_name_H-M   'P 1'
#
loop_
_entity.id
_entity.type
_entity.pdbx_description
1 polymer ?
#
loop_
_entity_poly.entity_id
_entity_poly.type
_entity_poly.pdbx_seq_one_letter_code
_entity_poly.pdbx_strand_id
1 'polypeptide(L)'
;MASVTVRRFRPATIAATVAAGGIGLGIFSKMMIGNAAAESGAPPKVFGAGPAFVSLPLESSEQVNHNTKRLRFKLPQRDAVSGLSLTSAVLTMSWPEGRWFPVARPYTPVQPLDDAGYLELMVKKYPDGKQSTHLHSLAPGQKLLFAAALK
;
A
#
# COMPACT_ATOMS: atom_id res chain seq x y z
N MET A 1 -0.36 -76.47 5.40
CA MET A 1 0.37 -75.32 5.99
C MET A 1 0.51 -74.24 4.93
N ALA A 2 -0.27 -73.16 5.00
CA ALA A 2 -0.10 -71.99 4.13
C ALA A 2 0.21 -70.79 5.02
N SER A 3 1.43 -70.27 4.94
CA SER A 3 1.91 -69.13 5.71
C SER A 3 1.44 -67.84 5.05
N VAL A 4 0.54 -67.11 5.73
CA VAL A 4 0.09 -65.78 5.31
C VAL A 4 1.15 -64.76 5.75
N THR A 5 1.92 -64.25 4.79
CA THR A 5 2.91 -63.20 5.04
C THR A 5 2.20 -61.85 5.08
N VAL A 6 1.95 -61.32 6.29
CA VAL A 6 1.40 -59.97 6.48
C VAL A 6 2.50 -58.94 6.19
N ARG A 7 2.41 -58.28 5.04
CA ARG A 7 3.30 -57.19 4.64
C ARG A 7 2.99 -55.95 5.50
N ARG A 8 3.78 -55.76 6.57
CA ARG A 8 3.68 -54.58 7.44
C ARG A 8 4.07 -53.32 6.65
N PHE A 9 3.07 -52.52 6.26
CA PHE A 9 3.31 -51.19 5.69
C PHE A 9 3.94 -50.29 6.75
N ARG A 10 5.12 -49.73 6.44
CA ARG A 10 5.87 -48.89 7.36
C ARG A 10 5.23 -47.49 7.36
N PRO A 11 4.76 -46.97 8.51
CA PRO A 11 4.03 -45.70 8.58
C PRO A 11 4.82 -44.49 8.04
N ALA A 12 6.16 -44.56 8.07
CA ALA A 12 7.05 -43.53 7.53
C ALA A 12 6.87 -43.27 6.02
N THR A 13 6.53 -44.31 5.23
CA THR A 13 6.36 -44.17 3.78
C THR A 13 5.05 -43.45 3.42
N ILE A 14 4.01 -43.58 4.26
CA ILE A 14 2.72 -42.91 4.09
C ILE A 14 2.84 -41.42 4.48
N ALA A 15 3.59 -41.11 5.54
CA ALA A 15 3.80 -39.72 5.96
C ALA A 15 4.58 -38.89 4.92
N ALA A 16 5.59 -39.49 4.28
CA ALA A 16 6.42 -38.80 3.29
C ALA A 16 5.65 -38.44 1.99
N THR A 17 4.76 -39.31 1.51
CA THR A 17 3.94 -39.05 0.31
C THR A 17 2.88 -37.99 0.53
N VAL A 18 2.26 -37.93 1.73
CA VAL A 18 1.29 -36.88 2.08
C VAL A 18 1.97 -35.50 2.14
N ALA A 19 3.17 -35.41 2.72
CA ALA A 19 3.91 -34.16 2.81
C ALA A 19 4.34 -33.62 1.42
N ALA A 20 4.87 -34.49 0.55
CA ALA A 20 5.26 -34.09 -0.81
C ALA A 20 4.05 -33.69 -1.66
N GLY A 21 2.93 -34.41 -1.53
CA GLY A 21 1.68 -34.07 -2.21
C GLY A 21 1.11 -32.72 -1.77
N GLY A 22 1.13 -32.42 -0.47
CA GLY A 22 0.62 -31.15 0.07
C GLY A 22 1.43 -29.93 -0.40
N ILE A 23 2.77 -30.03 -0.44
CA ILE A 23 3.63 -28.95 -0.95
C ILE A 23 3.41 -28.75 -2.45
N GLY A 24 3.35 -29.84 -3.22
CA GLY A 24 3.08 -29.80 -4.66
C GLY A 24 1.74 -29.15 -4.99
N LEU A 25 0.66 -29.53 -4.29
CA LEU A 25 -0.66 -28.92 -4.41
C LEU A 25 -0.67 -27.45 -4.01
N GLY A 26 0.06 -27.08 -2.95
CA GLY A 26 0.16 -25.68 -2.52
C GLY A 26 0.84 -24.79 -3.55
N ILE A 27 1.96 -25.23 -4.14
CA ILE A 27 2.68 -24.50 -5.19
C ILE A 27 1.81 -24.44 -6.47
N PHE A 28 1.22 -25.56 -6.89
CA PHE A 28 0.38 -25.62 -8.07
C PHE A 28 -0.87 -24.73 -7.93
N SER A 29 -1.54 -24.78 -6.79
CA SER A 29 -2.70 -23.93 -6.51
C SER A 29 -2.32 -22.44 -6.51
N LYS A 30 -1.16 -22.07 -5.94
CA LYS A 30 -0.66 -20.68 -5.99
C LYS A 30 -0.27 -20.23 -7.40
N MET A 31 0.14 -21.16 -8.27
CA MET A 31 0.45 -20.88 -9.67
C MET A 31 -0.81 -20.79 -10.54
N MET A 32 -1.84 -21.57 -10.23
CA MET A 32 -3.12 -21.61 -10.97
C MET A 32 -4.09 -20.52 -10.51
N ILE A 33 -3.98 -20.05 -9.26
CA ILE A 33 -4.63 -18.81 -8.80
C ILE A 33 -3.76 -17.65 -9.29
N GLY A 34 -3.85 -17.36 -10.58
CA GLY A 34 -3.34 -16.12 -11.15
C GLY A 34 -4.06 -14.93 -10.52
N ASN A 35 -3.37 -13.79 -10.41
CA ASN A 35 -3.98 -12.53 -10.02
C ASN A 35 -5.12 -12.22 -11.01
N ALA A 36 -6.37 -12.46 -10.60
CA ALA A 36 -7.55 -12.04 -11.31
C ALA A 36 -7.71 -10.53 -11.12
N ALA A 37 -6.87 -9.75 -11.81
CA ALA A 37 -7.16 -8.35 -12.06
C ALA A 37 -8.29 -8.34 -13.10
N ALA A 38 -9.53 -8.22 -12.64
CA ALA A 38 -10.64 -7.98 -13.55
C ALA A 38 -10.36 -6.66 -14.28
N GLU A 39 -10.08 -6.71 -15.58
CA GLU A 39 -9.96 -5.53 -16.44
C GLU A 39 -11.34 -4.88 -16.56
N SER A 40 -11.68 -4.07 -15.55
CA SER A 40 -12.75 -3.09 -15.66
C SER A 40 -12.22 -1.90 -16.44
N GLY A 41 -12.98 -1.37 -17.39
CA GLY A 41 -12.63 -0.12 -18.08
C GLY A 41 -12.65 1.11 -17.17
N ALA A 42 -12.98 0.95 -15.88
CA ALA A 42 -12.92 2.02 -14.89
C ALA A 42 -11.47 2.28 -14.44
N PRO A 43 -11.09 3.55 -14.19
CA PRO A 43 -9.75 3.89 -13.71
C PRO A 43 -9.39 3.15 -12.42
N PRO A 44 -8.15 2.66 -12.29
CA PRO A 44 -7.67 2.00 -11.08
C PRO A 44 -7.71 2.97 -9.90
N LYS A 45 -8.19 2.50 -8.74
CA LYS A 45 -8.38 3.32 -7.53
C LYS A 45 -7.31 2.99 -6.49
N VAL A 46 -6.48 3.95 -6.12
CA VAL A 46 -5.38 3.74 -5.15
C VAL A 46 -5.89 3.57 -3.71
N PHE A 47 -6.93 4.30 -3.32
CA PHE A 47 -7.49 4.31 -1.97
C PHE A 47 -8.91 3.71 -1.91
N GLY A 48 -9.25 2.81 -2.83
CA GLY A 48 -10.61 2.28 -3.00
C GLY A 48 -11.08 1.28 -1.92
N ALA A 49 -10.17 0.46 -1.38
CA ALA A 49 -10.54 -0.63 -0.46
C ALA A 49 -9.50 -0.83 0.66
N GLY A 50 -9.98 -0.87 1.91
CA GLY A 50 -9.18 -1.22 3.09
C GLY A 50 -8.07 -0.24 3.46
N PRO A 51 -7.22 -0.60 4.45
CA PRO A 51 -5.96 0.09 4.71
C PRO A 51 -5.08 0.03 3.45
N ALA A 52 -4.61 1.19 2.99
CA ALA A 52 -3.93 1.29 1.70
C ALA A 52 -2.41 1.05 1.84
N PHE A 53 -1.80 1.47 2.96
CA PHE A 53 -0.35 1.41 3.23
C PHE A 53 0.52 1.68 1.98
N VAL A 54 0.19 2.75 1.25
CA VAL A 54 0.85 3.08 -0.02
C VAL A 54 1.94 4.12 0.22
N SER A 55 3.15 3.85 -0.26
CA SER A 55 4.24 4.84 -0.25
C SER A 55 4.33 5.53 -1.61
N LEU A 56 3.89 6.78 -1.69
CA LEU A 56 3.90 7.54 -2.94
C LEU A 56 5.15 8.43 -3.00
N PRO A 57 5.89 8.45 -4.13
CA PRO A 57 7.00 9.38 -4.32
C PRO A 57 6.46 10.79 -4.57
N LEU A 58 7.14 11.77 -3.97
CA LEU A 58 6.92 13.18 -4.24
C LEU A 58 7.41 13.49 -5.66
N GLU A 59 6.51 13.96 -6.52
CA GLU A 59 6.81 14.42 -7.87
C GLU A 59 7.32 15.86 -7.86
N SER A 60 6.67 16.75 -7.11
CA SER A 60 7.05 18.16 -7.04
C SER A 60 6.74 18.79 -5.68
N SER A 61 7.51 19.84 -5.36
CA SER A 61 7.40 20.62 -4.12
C SER A 61 7.47 22.11 -4.49
N GLU A 62 6.34 22.81 -4.37
CA GLU A 62 6.23 24.23 -4.74
C GLU A 62 5.92 25.07 -3.51
N GLN A 63 6.66 26.15 -3.31
CA GLN A 63 6.37 27.12 -2.25
C GLN A 63 5.26 28.08 -2.72
N VAL A 64 4.08 28.00 -2.10
CA VAL A 64 2.91 28.82 -2.48
C VAL A 64 2.94 30.18 -1.79
N ASN A 65 3.39 30.24 -0.54
CA ASN A 65 3.58 31.48 0.20
C ASN A 65 4.66 31.30 1.29
N HIS A 66 4.81 32.22 2.25
CA HIS A 66 5.84 32.15 3.29
C HIS A 66 5.86 30.88 4.15
N ASN A 67 4.76 30.14 4.28
CA ASN A 67 4.70 28.91 5.08
C ASN A 67 3.88 27.76 4.49
N THR A 68 3.32 27.90 3.29
CA THR A 68 2.54 26.84 2.65
C THR A 68 3.27 26.29 1.44
N LYS A 69 3.34 24.96 1.35
CA LYS A 69 3.81 24.24 0.17
C LYS A 69 2.69 23.45 -0.47
N ARG A 70 2.73 23.37 -1.79
CA ARG A 70 1.98 22.41 -2.60
C ARG A 70 2.88 21.22 -2.87
N LEU A 71 2.44 20.04 -2.46
CA LEU A 71 3.18 18.79 -2.56
C LEU A 71 2.40 17.83 -3.45
N ARG A 72 2.94 17.51 -4.63
CA ARG A 72 2.32 16.58 -5.56
C ARG A 72 3.00 15.23 -5.47
N PHE A 73 2.24 14.18 -5.20
CA PHE A 73 2.69 12.80 -5.11
C PHE A 73 2.20 12.02 -6.31
N LYS A 74 3.08 11.23 -6.92
CA LYS A 74 2.75 10.44 -8.10
C LYS A 74 2.04 9.14 -7.70
N LEU A 75 0.90 8.85 -8.32
CA LEU A 75 0.20 7.57 -8.14
C LEU A 75 0.95 6.45 -8.89
N PRO A 76 0.77 5.16 -8.50
CA PRO A 76 1.52 4.05 -9.09
C PRO A 76 1.35 3.93 -10.61
N GLN A 77 0.15 4.23 -11.12
CA GLN A 77 -0.17 4.23 -12.54
C GLN A 77 -0.62 5.65 -12.96
N ARG A 78 -0.37 6.02 -14.21
CA ARG A 78 -0.66 7.38 -14.73
C ARG A 78 -2.15 7.65 -14.92
N ASP A 79 -2.91 6.60 -15.18
CA ASP A 79 -4.36 6.56 -15.35
C ASP A 79 -5.12 6.24 -14.07
N ALA A 80 -4.42 5.87 -12.99
CA ALA A 80 -5.05 5.65 -11.69
C ALA A 80 -5.56 6.96 -11.09
N VAL A 81 -6.73 6.90 -10.48
CA VAL A 81 -7.29 7.98 -9.67
C VAL A 81 -7.06 7.69 -8.19
N SER A 82 -7.19 8.72 -7.35
CA SER A 82 -7.10 8.53 -5.90
C SER A 82 -8.14 7.51 -5.40
N GLY A 83 -9.36 7.53 -5.94
CA GLY A 83 -10.46 6.69 -5.49
C GLY A 83 -11.05 7.12 -4.13
N LEU A 84 -10.71 8.33 -3.69
CA LEU A 84 -11.29 8.98 -2.52
C LEU A 84 -12.72 9.46 -2.83
N SER A 85 -13.56 9.55 -1.80
CA SER A 85 -14.89 10.15 -1.91
C SER A 85 -14.84 11.64 -1.55
N LEU A 86 -15.91 12.37 -1.88
CA LEU A 86 -16.08 13.73 -1.36
C LEU A 86 -15.98 13.72 0.17
N THR A 87 -15.44 14.80 0.75
CA THR A 87 -15.19 14.99 2.19
C THR A 87 -14.28 13.97 2.88
N SER A 88 -13.56 13.13 2.14
CA SER A 88 -12.60 12.16 2.71
C SER A 88 -11.21 12.76 2.92
N ALA A 89 -10.35 12.06 3.67
CA ALA A 89 -8.97 12.42 3.91
C ALA A 89 -8.05 11.20 3.77
N VAL A 90 -6.75 11.44 3.60
CA VAL A 90 -5.72 10.41 3.68
C VAL A 90 -4.96 10.54 5.00
N LEU A 91 -4.69 9.40 5.64
CA LEU A 91 -3.85 9.34 6.83
C LEU A 91 -2.39 9.21 6.39
N THR A 92 -1.64 10.31 6.46
CA THR A 92 -0.20 10.30 6.23
C THR A 92 0.52 9.82 7.49
N MET A 93 1.65 9.14 7.33
CA MET A 93 2.49 8.68 8.43
C MET A 93 3.96 8.91 8.10
N SER A 94 4.72 9.43 9.07
CA SER A 94 6.17 9.62 8.92
C SER A 94 6.92 9.38 10.23
N TRP A 95 8.25 9.25 10.14
CA TRP A 95 9.16 9.23 11.27
C TRP A 95 10.07 10.45 11.20
N PRO A 96 9.65 11.60 11.76
CA PRO A 96 10.52 12.77 11.84
C PRO A 96 11.79 12.45 12.64
N GLU A 97 12.89 13.09 12.27
CA GLU A 97 14.20 12.89 12.90
C GLU A 97 14.13 13.05 14.43
N GLY A 98 14.84 12.17 15.14
CA GLY A 98 14.87 12.17 16.61
C GLY A 98 13.62 11.63 17.30
N ARG A 99 12.73 10.91 16.59
CA ARG A 99 11.55 10.26 17.21
C ARG A 99 11.52 8.75 17.05
N TRP A 100 11.16 8.10 18.14
CA TRP A 100 10.91 6.66 18.18
C TRP A 100 9.54 6.28 17.59
N PHE A 101 8.51 7.07 17.89
CA PHE A 101 7.14 6.80 17.44
C PHE A 101 6.80 7.54 16.14
N PRO A 102 6.01 6.90 15.24
CA PRO A 102 5.53 7.57 14.04
C PRO A 102 4.60 8.73 14.38
N VAL A 103 4.56 9.69 13.48
CA VAL A 103 3.59 10.77 13.49
C VAL A 103 2.60 10.51 12.37
N ALA A 104 1.33 10.27 12.73
CA ALA A 104 0.24 10.13 11.79
C ALA A 104 -0.63 11.38 11.79
N ARG A 105 -0.96 11.92 10.61
CA ARG A 105 -1.85 13.08 10.46
C ARG A 105 -2.75 12.94 9.24
N PRO A 106 -4.05 13.25 9.38
CA PRO A 106 -4.96 13.32 8.23
C PRO A 106 -4.69 14.57 7.39
N TYR A 107 -4.79 14.42 6.07
CA TYR A 107 -4.82 15.53 5.12
C TYR A 107 -5.91 15.30 4.08
N THR A 108 -6.68 16.33 3.75
CA THR A 108 -7.60 16.30 2.60
C THR A 108 -6.85 16.75 1.36
N PRO A 109 -6.77 15.93 0.31
CA PRO A 109 -6.15 16.34 -0.94
C PRO A 109 -6.93 17.48 -1.61
N VAL A 110 -6.23 18.31 -2.39
CA VAL A 110 -6.81 19.51 -3.02
C VAL A 110 -7.18 19.32 -4.49
N GLN A 111 -6.77 18.21 -5.11
CA GLN A 111 -7.13 17.91 -6.49
C GLN A 111 -8.59 17.43 -6.63
N PRO A 112 -9.23 17.62 -7.79
CA PRO A 112 -10.50 16.98 -8.14
C PRO A 112 -10.46 15.44 -7.98
N LEU A 113 -11.60 14.82 -7.66
CA LEU A 113 -11.66 13.37 -7.39
C LEU A 113 -11.31 12.50 -8.61
N ASP A 114 -11.61 13.01 -9.81
CA ASP A 114 -11.45 12.30 -11.08
C ASP A 114 -10.08 12.52 -11.73
N ASP A 115 -9.22 13.36 -11.13
CA ASP A 115 -7.87 13.59 -11.64
C ASP A 115 -7.02 12.33 -11.49
N ALA A 116 -6.36 11.97 -12.60
CA ALA A 116 -5.53 10.77 -12.69
C ALA A 116 -4.03 11.08 -12.51
N GLY A 117 -3.30 10.08 -12.01
CA GLY A 117 -1.84 10.04 -11.98
C GLY A 117 -1.18 10.72 -10.78
N TYR A 118 -1.90 11.52 -10.00
CA TYR A 118 -1.33 12.23 -8.86
C TYR A 118 -2.29 12.40 -7.68
N LEU A 119 -1.72 12.71 -6.52
CA LEU A 119 -2.41 13.17 -5.31
C LEU A 119 -1.69 14.43 -4.81
N GLU A 120 -2.42 15.49 -4.54
CA GLU A 120 -1.85 16.80 -4.20
C GLU A 120 -2.30 17.27 -2.83
N LEU A 121 -1.33 17.68 -2.00
CA LEU A 121 -1.57 18.22 -0.66
C LEU A 121 -1.12 19.67 -0.60
N MET A 122 -1.93 20.52 0.04
CA MET A 122 -1.56 21.88 0.41
C MET A 122 -1.23 21.92 1.91
N VAL A 123 0.05 22.08 2.25
CA VAL A 123 0.53 21.89 3.63
C VAL A 123 1.12 23.18 4.17
N LYS A 124 0.50 23.73 5.21
CA LYS A 124 1.07 24.83 6.00
C LYS A 124 2.09 24.30 7.02
N LYS A 125 3.27 24.90 7.04
CA LYS A 125 4.32 24.68 8.04
C LYS A 125 3.93 25.39 9.33
N TYR A 126 3.97 24.62 10.41
CA TYR A 126 3.80 25.15 11.76
C TYR A 126 5.14 25.06 12.47
N PRO A 127 5.55 26.10 13.22
CA PRO A 127 6.66 25.98 14.17
C PRO A 127 6.45 24.75 15.05
N ASP A 128 7.50 23.94 15.21
CA ASP A 128 7.50 22.67 15.97
C ASP A 128 6.48 21.62 15.49
N GLY A 129 5.83 21.86 14.35
CA GLY A 129 4.88 20.95 13.74
C GLY A 129 5.58 19.71 13.22
N LYS A 130 5.41 18.58 13.91
CA LYS A 130 6.14 17.33 13.63
C LYS A 130 5.98 16.87 12.17
N GLN A 131 4.72 16.73 11.72
CA GLN A 131 4.42 16.25 10.38
C GLN A 131 4.59 17.35 9.32
N SER A 132 4.12 18.57 9.61
CA SER A 132 4.21 19.67 8.65
C SER A 132 5.66 20.06 8.35
N THR A 133 6.54 20.03 9.35
CA THR A 133 7.98 20.24 9.15
C THR A 133 8.61 19.13 8.32
N HIS A 134 8.28 17.86 8.60
CA HIS A 134 8.77 16.73 7.82
C HIS A 134 8.30 16.81 6.35
N LEU A 135 7.01 17.09 6.10
CA LEU A 135 6.48 17.27 4.75
C LEU A 135 7.15 18.43 4.02
N HIS A 136 7.49 19.51 4.73
CA HIS A 136 8.22 20.65 4.17
C HIS A 136 9.68 20.34 3.85
N SER A 137 10.30 19.35 4.50
CA SER A 137 11.66 18.91 4.19
C SER A 137 11.74 17.91 3.03
N LEU A 138 10.61 17.40 2.54
CA LEU A 138 10.62 16.42 1.45
C LEU A 138 11.13 17.05 0.14
N ALA A 139 12.05 16.33 -0.51
CA ALA A 139 12.54 16.61 -1.85
C ALA A 139 11.87 15.67 -2.88
N PRO A 140 11.72 16.11 -4.15
CA PRO A 140 11.24 15.23 -5.22
C PRO A 140 12.00 13.89 -5.26
N GLY A 141 11.26 12.80 -5.49
CA GLY A 141 11.75 11.43 -5.44
C GLY A 141 11.65 10.75 -4.07
N GLN A 142 11.60 11.51 -2.96
CA GLN A 142 11.37 10.95 -1.63
C GLN A 142 9.93 10.48 -1.47
N LYS A 143 9.70 9.50 -0.61
CA LYS A 143 8.38 8.87 -0.44
C LYS A 143 7.72 9.30 0.87
N LEU A 144 6.39 9.40 0.83
CA LEU A 144 5.55 9.54 2.01
C LEU A 144 4.61 8.34 2.10
N LEU A 145 4.41 7.81 3.31
CA LEU A 145 3.47 6.72 3.56
C LEU A 145 2.06 7.28 3.79
N PHE A 146 1.11 6.78 3.00
CA PHE A 146 -0.32 6.98 3.12
C PHE A 146 -0.93 5.70 3.67
N ALA A 147 -1.18 5.67 4.98
CA ALA A 147 -1.57 4.48 5.72
C ALA A 147 -3.01 4.04 5.40
N ALA A 148 -3.94 4.98 5.28
CA ALA A 148 -5.35 4.68 5.06
C ALA A 148 -6.08 5.87 4.39
N ALA A 149 -7.22 5.58 3.77
CA ALA A 149 -8.24 6.58 3.50
C ALA A 149 -9.25 6.62 4.65
N LEU A 150 -9.59 7.83 5.08
CA LEU A 150 -10.55 8.15 6.12
C LEU A 150 -11.81 8.67 5.41
N LYS A 151 -12.91 7.94 5.55
CA LYS A 151 -14.20 8.23 4.93
C LYS A 151 -15.16 8.84 5.93
#